data_AF-A0AB39KHQ6-F1
#
_entry.id   AF-A0AB39KHQ6-F1
#
_cell.length_a   1.000
_cell.length_b   1.000
_cell.length_c   1.000
_cell.angle_alpha   90.00
_cell.angle_beta   90.00
_cell.angle_gamma   90.00
#
_symmetry.space_group_name_H-M   'P 1'
#
loop_
_entity.id
_entity.type
_entity.pdbx_description
1 polymer ?
#
loop_
_entity_poly.entity_id
_entity_poly.type
_entity_poly.pdbx_seq_one_letter_code
_entity_poly.pdbx_strand_id
1 'polypeptide(L)'
;MVERSGSSKFQIVLVREPHVIKEAQEIAEGTEYEQSISLCDARFEVTIDDLEMALDEINTLMEVQGALQDASSGYAFLPWNGQIIKPWVG
;
A
#
# COMPACT_ATOMS: atom_id res chain seq x y z
N MET A 1 10.78 -20.24 -3.16
CA MET A 1 9.70 -19.36 -3.62
C MET A 1 8.65 -20.24 -4.26
N VAL A 2 7.42 -20.25 -3.74
CA VAL A 2 6.32 -21.00 -4.34
C VAL A 2 5.69 -20.09 -5.38
N GLU A 3 5.67 -20.50 -6.63
CA GLU A 3 5.13 -19.74 -7.74
C GLU A 3 4.05 -20.58 -8.44
N ARG A 4 2.89 -19.97 -8.67
CA ARG A 4 1.87 -20.52 -9.56
C ARG A 4 2.10 -19.89 -10.93
N SER A 5 2.25 -20.71 -11.96
CA SER A 5 2.41 -20.20 -13.33
C SER A 5 1.19 -19.35 -13.71
N GLY A 6 1.45 -18.10 -14.12
CA GLY A 6 0.43 -17.15 -14.55
C GLY A 6 -0.20 -16.28 -13.45
N SER A 7 0.34 -16.27 -12.22
CA SER A 7 -0.11 -15.35 -11.16
C SER A 7 0.83 -14.18 -10.95
N SER A 8 0.28 -13.02 -10.60
CA SER A 8 1.06 -11.82 -10.25
C SER A 8 2.03 -12.08 -9.09
N LYS A 9 3.25 -11.55 -9.21
CA LYS A 9 4.23 -11.54 -8.11
C LYS A 9 4.11 -10.23 -7.35
N PHE A 10 3.94 -10.34 -6.03
CA PHE A 10 3.94 -9.20 -5.11
C PHE A 10 5.22 -9.24 -4.29
N GLN A 11 6.08 -8.26 -4.50
CA GLN A 11 7.24 -8.06 -3.64
C GLN A 11 6.84 -7.10 -2.52
N ILE A 12 7.06 -7.51 -1.26
CA ILE A 12 6.70 -6.72 -0.09
C ILE A 12 7.97 -6.41 0.69
N VAL A 13 8.23 -5.12 0.95
CA VAL A 13 9.36 -4.66 1.76
C VAL A 13 8.90 -3.65 2.81
N LEU A 14 9.54 -3.62 3.97
CA LEU A 14 9.37 -2.56 4.96
C LEU A 14 10.42 -1.47 4.72
N VAL A 15 9.95 -0.27 4.37
CA VAL A 15 10.79 0.90 4.11
C VAL A 15 10.71 1.85 5.31
N ARG A 16 11.87 2.25 5.84
CA ARG A 16 12.02 3.20 6.97
C ARG A 16 13.00 4.33 6.65
N GLU A 17 13.13 4.65 5.37
CA GLU A 17 14.09 5.63 4.91
C GLU A 17 13.58 7.06 5.12
N PRO A 18 14.46 8.07 5.28
CA PRO A 18 14.05 9.45 5.58
C PRO A 18 13.09 10.08 4.56
N HIS A 19 13.02 9.57 3.33
CA HIS A 19 12.13 10.11 2.31
C HIS A 19 10.65 9.74 2.57
N VAL A 20 10.38 8.68 3.35
CA VAL A 20 9.01 8.17 3.58
C VAL A 20 8.12 9.25 4.20
N ILE A 21 8.62 10.01 5.18
CA ILE A 21 7.84 11.07 5.81
C ILE A 21 7.48 12.20 4.85
N LYS A 22 8.37 12.53 3.90
CA LYS A 22 8.12 13.57 2.91
C LYS A 22 7.05 13.11 1.92
N GLU A 23 7.15 11.88 1.44
CA GLU A 23 6.13 11.31 0.55
C GLU A 23 4.78 11.18 1.26
N ALA A 24 4.77 10.78 2.54
CA ALA A 24 3.54 10.72 3.31
C ALA A 24 2.87 12.10 3.45
N GLN A 25 3.65 13.16 3.64
CA GLN A 25 3.14 14.54 3.64
C GLN A 25 2.55 14.92 2.28
N GLU A 26 3.27 14.62 1.18
CA GLU A 26 2.81 14.91 -0.19
C GLU A 26 1.51 14.14 -0.54
N ILE A 27 1.41 12.87 -0.15
CA ILE A 27 0.22 12.03 -0.35
C ILE A 27 -0.98 12.58 0.41
N ALA A 28 -0.75 13.08 1.63
CA ALA A 28 -1.82 13.48 2.52
C ALA A 28 -2.27 14.94 2.33
N GLU A 29 -1.46 15.76 1.65
CA GLU A 29 -1.69 17.19 1.45
C GLU A 29 -3.07 17.45 0.81
N GLY A 30 -3.88 18.29 1.48
CA GLY A 30 -5.20 18.67 0.96
C GLY A 30 -6.26 17.56 1.06
N THR A 31 -5.95 16.44 1.71
CA THR A 31 -6.90 15.37 2.01
C THR A 31 -7.44 15.48 3.43
N GLU A 32 -8.55 14.81 3.73
CA GLU A 32 -9.06 14.71 5.11
C GLU A 32 -8.13 13.90 6.05
N TYR A 33 -7.13 13.20 5.49
CA TYR A 33 -6.21 12.33 6.21
C TYR A 33 -4.87 12.99 6.52
N GLU A 34 -4.70 14.28 6.22
CA GLU A 34 -3.44 15.02 6.35
C GLU A 34 -2.79 14.80 7.71
N GLN A 35 -3.55 14.94 8.80
CA GLN A 35 -3.02 14.77 10.16
C GLN A 35 -2.61 13.34 10.48
N SER A 36 -3.31 12.34 9.93
CA SER A 36 -3.06 10.93 10.23
C SER A 36 -1.87 10.37 9.44
N ILE A 37 -1.69 10.79 8.19
CA ILE A 37 -0.69 10.22 7.28
C ILE A 37 0.62 11.03 7.31
N SER A 38 0.59 12.34 7.51
CA SER A 38 1.79 13.21 7.46
C SER A 38 2.89 12.88 8.48
N LEU A 39 2.56 12.06 9.50
CA LEU A 39 3.49 11.59 10.54
C LEU A 39 4.09 10.22 10.24
N CYS A 40 3.72 9.59 9.12
CA CYS A 40 4.17 8.25 8.76
C CYS A 40 5.65 8.24 8.36
N ASP A 41 6.50 7.57 9.14
CA ASP A 41 7.94 7.44 8.90
C ASP A 41 8.37 6.05 8.41
N ALA A 42 7.42 5.13 8.25
CA ALA A 42 7.63 3.77 7.79
C ALA A 42 6.44 3.26 6.99
N ARG A 43 6.69 2.55 5.88
CA ARG A 43 5.63 1.94 5.06
C ARG A 43 5.99 0.52 4.64
N PHE A 44 4.97 -0.30 4.43
CA PHE A 44 5.12 -1.46 3.56
C PHE A 44 4.97 -1.00 2.12
N GLU A 45 5.94 -1.36 1.27
CA GLU A 45 5.87 -1.14 -0.16
C GLU A 45 5.57 -2.47 -0.84
N VAL A 46 4.51 -2.48 -1.66
CA VAL A 46 4.10 -3.63 -2.46
C VAL A 46 4.39 -3.31 -3.92
N THR A 47 5.44 -3.91 -4.46
CA THR A 47 5.81 -3.78 -5.86
C THR A 47 5.15 -4.88 -6.69
N ILE A 48 4.61 -4.49 -7.84
CA ILE A 48 4.05 -5.37 -8.87
C ILE A 48 4.73 -5.07 -10.19
N ASP A 49 5.02 -6.12 -10.97
CA ASP A 49 5.69 -5.99 -12.27
C ASP A 49 4.70 -5.66 -13.40
N ASP A 50 3.44 -6.06 -13.23
CA ASP A 50 2.37 -5.89 -14.22
C ASP A 50 1.08 -5.47 -13.50
N LEU A 51 0.70 -4.20 -13.68
CA LEU A 51 -0.51 -3.65 -13.08
C LEU A 51 -1.78 -4.28 -13.68
N GLU A 52 -1.81 -4.56 -14.98
CA GLU A 52 -3.01 -5.14 -15.61
C GLU A 52 -3.27 -6.54 -15.05
N MET A 53 -2.24 -7.37 -14.94
CA MET A 53 -2.34 -8.71 -14.36
C MET A 53 -2.70 -8.65 -12.86
N ALA A 54 -2.18 -7.67 -12.11
CA ALA A 54 -2.51 -7.51 -10.70
C ALA A 54 -3.98 -7.09 -10.50
N LEU A 55 -4.53 -6.30 -11.43
CA LEU A 55 -5.93 -5.90 -11.43
C LEU A 55 -6.85 -7.04 -11.92
N ASP A 56 -6.41 -7.90 -12.84
CA ASP A 56 -7.13 -9.13 -13.18
C ASP A 56 -7.25 -10.07 -11.97
N GLU A 57 -6.26 -10.07 -11.08
CA GLU A 57 -6.26 -10.76 -9.79
C GLU A 57 -6.56 -9.83 -8.61
N ILE A 58 -7.45 -8.85 -8.77
CA ILE A 58 -7.72 -7.81 -7.75
C ILE A 58 -8.02 -8.38 -6.35
N ASN A 59 -8.65 -9.55 -6.25
CA ASN A 59 -8.92 -10.20 -4.96
C ASN A 59 -7.63 -10.53 -4.20
N THR A 60 -6.60 -11.04 -4.89
CA THR A 60 -5.29 -11.32 -4.27
C THR A 60 -4.63 -10.02 -3.80
N LEU A 61 -4.69 -8.97 -4.62
CA LEU A 61 -4.15 -7.66 -4.25
C LEU A 61 -4.88 -7.07 -3.03
N MET A 62 -6.21 -7.18 -2.98
CA MET A 62 -7.01 -6.75 -1.83
C MET A 62 -6.70 -7.57 -0.57
N GLU A 63 -6.47 -8.87 -0.66
CA GLU A 63 -6.06 -9.71 0.47
C GLU A 63 -4.69 -9.29 1.03
N VAL A 64 -3.72 -9.01 0.15
CA VAL A 64 -2.40 -8.51 0.56
C VAL A 64 -2.52 -7.14 1.23
N GLN A 65 -3.29 -6.22 0.64
CA GLN A 65 -3.53 -4.89 1.21
C GLN A 65 -4.20 -5.00 2.59
N GLY A 66 -5.27 -5.79 2.71
CA GLY A 66 -5.98 -6.01 3.96
C GLY A 66 -5.08 -6.59 5.05
N ALA A 67 -4.30 -7.63 4.74
CA ALA A 67 -3.38 -8.23 5.70
C ALA A 67 -2.32 -7.24 6.21
N LEU A 68 -1.79 -6.38 5.33
CA LEU A 68 -0.82 -5.34 5.72
C LEU A 68 -1.47 -4.21 6.52
N GLN A 69 -2.69 -3.80 6.16
CA GLN A 69 -3.45 -2.81 6.92
C GLN A 69 -3.78 -3.33 8.32
N ASP A 70 -4.25 -4.58 8.45
CA ASP A 70 -4.54 -5.20 9.74
C ASP A 70 -3.30 -5.29 10.63
N ALA A 71 -2.16 -5.67 10.04
CA ALA A 71 -0.89 -5.80 10.77
C ALA A 71 -0.32 -4.44 11.23
N SER A 72 -0.59 -3.37 10.49
CA SER A 72 -0.01 -2.03 10.74
C SER A 72 -0.99 -1.03 11.37
N SER A 73 -2.29 -1.32 11.33
CA SER A 73 -3.36 -0.32 11.54
C SER A 73 -3.19 0.93 10.66
N GLY A 74 -2.54 0.78 9.50
CA GLY A 74 -2.12 1.86 8.62
C GLY A 74 -3.06 2.11 7.45
N TYR A 75 -2.87 3.26 6.80
CA TYR A 75 -3.54 3.60 5.55
C TYR A 75 -2.87 2.88 4.38
N ALA A 76 -3.64 2.51 3.36
CA ALA A 76 -3.11 2.06 2.07
C ALA A 76 -3.24 3.18 1.04
N PHE A 77 -2.16 3.48 0.33
CA PHE A 77 -2.16 4.43 -0.78
C PHE A 77 -1.93 3.69 -2.09
N LEU A 78 -2.80 3.96 -3.08
CA LEU A 78 -2.77 3.33 -4.38
C LEU A 78 -2.27 4.34 -5.43
N PRO A 79 -0.97 4.35 -5.77
CA PRO A 79 -0.39 5.39 -6.61
C PRO A 79 -0.96 5.41 -8.05
N TRP A 80 -1.47 4.28 -8.53
CA TRP A 80 -2.05 4.17 -9.88
C TRP A 80 -3.39 4.90 -10.06
N ASN A 81 -4.11 5.21 -8.97
CA ASN A 81 -5.37 5.94 -9.03
C ASN A 81 -5.51 7.04 -7.96
N GLY A 82 -4.47 7.26 -7.15
CA GLY A 82 -4.44 8.28 -6.09
C GLY A 82 -5.36 7.99 -4.90
N GLN A 83 -5.96 6.79 -4.80
CA GLN A 83 -6.86 6.48 -3.70
C GLN A 83 -6.11 6.22 -2.40
N ILE A 84 -6.69 6.73 -1.31
CA ILE A 84 -6.28 6.44 0.06
C ILE A 84 -7.38 5.60 0.69
N ILE A 85 -7.01 4.45 1.23
CA ILE A 85 -7.90 3.51 1.90
C ILE A 85 -7.57 3.57 3.40
N LYS A 86 -8.59 3.87 4.20
CA LYS A 86 -8.48 3.89 5.67
C LYS A 86 -8.21 2.49 6.23
N PRO A 87 -7.57 2.38 7.42
CA PRO A 87 -7.44 1.10 8.11
C PRO A 87 -8.81 0.46 8.36
N TRP A 88 -8.88 -0.86 8.34
CA TRP A 88 -10.10 -1.56 8.74
C TRP A 88 -10.35 -1.35 10.24
N VAL A 89 -11.57 -0.95 10.58
CA VAL A 89 -12.04 -0.81 11.96
C VAL A 89 -13.16 -1.82 12.06
N GLY A 90 -12.91 -2.93 12.75
CA GLY A 90 -13.82 -4.07 12.81
C GLY A 90 -15.22 -3.75 13.31
#